data_AF-A0A959ZA79-F1
#
_entry.id   AF-A0A959ZA79-F1
#
_cell.length_a   1.000
_cell.length_b   1.000
_cell.length_c   1.000
_cell.angle_alpha   90.00
_cell.angle_beta   90.00
_cell.angle_gamma   90.00
#
_symmetry.space_group_name_H-M   'P 1'
#
loop_
_entity.id
_entity.type
_entity.pdbx_description
1 polymer ?
#
loop_
_entity_poly.entity_id
_entity_poly.type
_entity_poly.pdbx_seq_one_letter_code
_entity_poly.pdbx_strand_id
1 'polypeptide(L)'
;MAIKKRIKNLSKLTRELLAEGESVRSDFKRLPESVSTDDLVSFANSETGGQILAGVDEKTVDNAQVGVVRGCDVSDGTVLQILNKAVSCIPPVLIDVYIENLGNKPILRVEVPPSQTKPHCTPKGIYCRRDGARNRPLHPSELLRLFLDSEASAFAARFEVAAGRITNELSKLESSLDGSIRSMSDQLGWADSQLGDTESALSNVQGLVAKLIVDTDNTNSRLRALFRQDAREDPVREKARLQHVNWLINEIKEDDVLFAHVVSGGQLSVNGKQPGDGDFTDEDAEQMLEIAVRHIHDAERDKKYRIVVKAPKACSDDELDQFVSKVVEGGEVDDGIRKRIKRALRLGFIVHDDKLVGTAALEKPAAGYRAKVFKKAKSHLNPTAYPYELGWIFLDVPHRKKGQMTRLIDDLLPAAKDYALFATARTSNEIMREMLTQLRFFENGTEYESEQNPKDAVALFVRATPET
;
A
#
# COMPACT_ATOMS: atom_id res chain seq x y z
N MET A 1 24.96 -11.87 21.85
CA MET A 1 26.31 -12.29 21.45
C MET A 1 27.09 -12.65 22.71
N ALA A 2 27.89 -13.72 22.68
CA ALA A 2 28.76 -14.08 23.79
C ALA A 2 29.99 -14.86 23.28
N ILE A 3 31.09 -14.79 24.03
CA ILE A 3 32.16 -15.78 23.90
C ILE A 3 31.56 -17.10 24.38
N LYS A 4 31.39 -18.08 23.48
CA LYS A 4 30.70 -19.31 23.85
C LYS A 4 31.62 -20.34 24.47
N LYS A 5 32.84 -20.54 23.93
CA LYS A 5 33.77 -21.57 24.43
C LYS A 5 35.24 -21.22 24.16
N ARG A 6 36.12 -21.66 25.08
CA ARG A 6 37.57 -21.71 24.92
C ARG A 6 38.00 -23.19 24.82
N ILE A 7 38.69 -23.58 23.76
CA ILE A 7 39.01 -24.99 23.44
C ILE A 7 40.53 -25.15 23.25
N LYS A 8 41.11 -26.18 23.86
CA LYS A 8 42.56 -26.45 23.80
C LYS A 8 43.04 -26.83 22.39
N ASN A 9 42.24 -27.60 21.66
CA ASN A 9 42.54 -28.10 20.31
C ASN A 9 41.50 -27.58 19.29
N LEU A 10 41.74 -27.83 18.01
CA LEU A 10 40.76 -27.53 16.95
C LEU A 10 39.53 -28.44 17.06
N SER A 11 38.34 -27.83 16.97
CA SER A 11 37.08 -28.57 16.92
C SER A 11 37.00 -29.45 15.66
N LYS A 12 36.08 -30.43 15.64
CA LYS A 12 35.85 -31.28 14.47
C LYS A 12 35.42 -30.41 13.27
N LEU A 13 34.47 -29.50 13.49
CA LEU A 13 33.98 -28.55 12.49
C LEU A 13 35.12 -27.72 11.90
N THR A 14 35.98 -27.13 12.74
CA THR A 14 37.09 -26.30 12.25
C THR A 14 38.05 -27.10 11.39
N ARG A 15 38.35 -28.36 11.74
CA ARG A 15 39.21 -29.24 10.94
C ARG A 15 38.60 -29.57 9.58
N GLU A 16 37.30 -29.80 9.52
CA GLU A 16 36.58 -30.03 8.27
C GLU A 16 36.64 -28.78 7.38
N LEU A 17 36.35 -27.59 7.93
CA LEU A 17 36.42 -26.34 7.19
C LEU A 17 37.83 -26.07 6.65
N LEU A 18 38.86 -26.29 7.46
CA LEU A 18 40.26 -26.13 7.01
C LEU A 18 40.61 -27.06 5.85
N ALA A 19 40.03 -28.27 5.80
CA ALA A 19 40.24 -29.20 4.69
C ALA A 19 39.42 -28.84 3.45
N GLU A 20 38.24 -28.23 3.63
CA GLU A 20 37.35 -27.79 2.54
C GLU A 20 37.82 -26.50 1.83
N GLY A 21 38.51 -25.60 2.53
CA GLY A 21 38.92 -24.30 1.99
C GLY A 21 37.86 -23.19 2.18
N GLU A 22 38.06 -22.03 1.57
CA GLU A 22 37.02 -20.98 1.56
C GLU A 22 35.83 -21.39 0.69
N SER A 23 34.62 -21.11 1.18
CA SER A 23 33.40 -21.58 0.53
C SER A 23 32.18 -20.72 0.90
N VAL A 24 30.99 -21.20 0.52
CA VAL A 24 29.71 -20.57 0.92
C VAL A 24 29.48 -20.63 2.44
N ARG A 25 30.19 -21.51 3.16
CA ARG A 25 30.07 -21.71 4.61
C ARG A 25 31.32 -21.33 5.41
N SER A 26 32.43 -20.98 4.75
CA SER A 26 33.72 -20.64 5.37
C SER A 26 34.38 -19.43 4.73
N ASP A 27 34.98 -18.58 5.56
CA ASP A 27 35.85 -17.48 5.14
C ASP A 27 37.09 -17.44 6.03
N PHE A 28 38.28 -17.29 5.44
CA PHE A 28 39.54 -17.32 6.18
C PHE A 28 40.16 -15.93 6.21
N LYS A 29 40.46 -15.47 7.42
CA LYS A 29 41.15 -14.20 7.63
C LYS A 29 42.46 -14.47 8.33
N ARG A 30 43.55 -13.96 7.76
CA ARG A 30 44.87 -14.08 8.38
C ARG A 30 44.92 -13.39 9.75
N LEU A 31 44.20 -12.27 9.89
CA LEU A 31 44.14 -11.45 11.09
C LEU A 31 42.69 -11.19 11.52
N PRO A 32 42.37 -11.13 12.83
CA PRO A 32 41.05 -10.80 13.34
C PRO A 32 40.51 -9.44 12.88
N GLU A 33 41.40 -8.47 12.70
CA GLU A 33 41.04 -7.12 12.26
C GLU A 33 40.51 -7.12 10.83
N SER A 34 40.87 -8.13 10.03
CA SER A 34 40.41 -8.31 8.64
C SER A 34 38.99 -8.86 8.53
N VAL A 35 38.36 -9.29 9.62
CA VAL A 35 36.93 -9.64 9.62
C VAL A 35 36.13 -8.36 9.34
N SER A 36 35.49 -8.27 8.19
CA SER A 36 34.76 -7.07 7.76
C SER A 36 33.27 -7.15 8.08
N THR A 37 32.58 -6.01 8.10
CA THR A 37 31.10 -5.97 8.20
C THR A 37 30.45 -6.68 7.03
N ASP A 38 31.08 -6.65 5.86
CA ASP A 38 30.59 -7.30 4.64
C ASP A 38 30.60 -8.82 4.80
N ASP A 39 31.64 -9.39 5.44
CA ASP A 39 31.69 -10.83 5.73
C ASP A 39 30.54 -11.23 6.65
N LEU A 40 30.32 -10.47 7.73
CA LEU A 40 29.24 -10.72 8.69
C LEU A 40 27.85 -10.63 8.04
N VAL A 41 27.60 -9.55 7.30
CA VAL A 41 26.33 -9.33 6.61
C VAL A 41 26.08 -10.41 5.55
N SER A 42 27.11 -10.78 4.80
CA SER A 42 26.98 -11.77 3.72
C SER A 42 26.55 -13.15 4.22
N PHE A 43 27.06 -13.58 5.39
CA PHE A 43 26.64 -14.82 6.04
C PHE A 43 25.30 -14.67 6.73
N ALA A 44 25.04 -13.55 7.42
CA ALA A 44 23.74 -13.32 8.06
C ALA A 44 22.58 -13.35 7.04
N ASN A 45 22.82 -12.86 5.83
CA ASN A 45 21.88 -12.87 4.71
C ASN A 45 21.84 -14.18 3.92
N SER A 46 22.78 -15.11 4.13
CA SER A 46 22.77 -16.41 3.46
C SER A 46 21.73 -17.34 4.09
N GLU A 47 21.30 -18.36 3.35
CA GLU A 47 20.33 -19.36 3.84
C GLU A 47 20.87 -20.15 5.03
N THR A 48 22.17 -20.45 5.05
CA THR A 48 22.79 -21.36 6.02
C THR A 48 23.64 -20.67 7.08
N GLY A 49 23.89 -19.36 6.97
CA GLY A 49 24.93 -18.70 7.74
C GLY A 49 26.33 -19.11 7.29
N GLY A 50 27.31 -19.01 8.18
CA GLY A 50 28.67 -19.49 7.94
C GLY A 50 29.64 -19.27 9.09
N GLN A 51 30.91 -19.51 8.82
CA GLN A 51 32.00 -19.52 9.78
C GLN A 51 33.17 -18.68 9.26
N ILE A 52 33.66 -17.75 10.06
CA ILE A 52 34.86 -16.96 9.75
C ILE A 52 35.99 -17.45 10.65
N LEU A 53 37.08 -17.94 10.07
CA LEU A 53 38.26 -18.39 10.81
C LEU A 53 39.35 -17.32 10.75
N ALA A 54 39.54 -16.59 11.85
CA ALA A 54 40.62 -15.63 11.99
C ALA A 54 41.90 -16.28 12.55
N GLY A 55 43.05 -15.94 11.98
CA GLY A 55 44.33 -16.63 12.24
C GLY A 55 44.60 -17.79 11.28
N VAL A 56 43.93 -17.83 10.13
CA VAL A 56 44.04 -18.86 9.09
C VAL A 56 44.41 -18.22 7.75
N ASP A 57 45.27 -18.88 7.00
CA ASP A 57 45.76 -18.47 5.68
C ASP A 57 45.37 -19.53 4.66
N GLU A 58 44.92 -19.15 3.47
CA GLU A 58 44.58 -20.12 2.43
C GLU A 58 45.83 -20.49 1.61
N LYS A 59 46.04 -21.78 1.37
CA LYS A 59 47.11 -22.29 0.51
C LYS A 59 46.59 -23.36 -0.44
N THR A 60 47.11 -23.35 -1.66
CA THR A 60 46.87 -24.44 -2.62
C THR A 60 47.88 -25.56 -2.38
N VAL A 61 47.38 -26.75 -2.07
CA VAL A 61 48.16 -27.99 -1.95
C VAL A 61 47.49 -29.02 -2.84
N ASP A 62 48.24 -29.63 -3.76
CA ASP A 62 47.73 -30.67 -4.67
C ASP A 62 46.44 -30.28 -5.43
N ASN A 63 46.41 -29.05 -5.97
CA ASN A 63 45.25 -28.43 -6.64
C ASN A 63 43.99 -28.24 -5.77
N ALA A 64 44.06 -28.52 -4.47
CA ALA A 64 43.00 -28.20 -3.51
C ALA A 64 43.38 -26.96 -2.68
N GLN A 65 42.43 -26.05 -2.46
CA GLN A 65 42.61 -24.95 -1.53
C GLN A 65 42.33 -25.43 -0.11
N VAL A 66 43.29 -25.26 0.79
CA VAL A 66 43.21 -25.68 2.19
C VAL A 66 43.64 -24.55 3.12
N GLY A 67 43.02 -24.51 4.30
CA GLY A 67 43.34 -23.55 5.35
C GLY A 67 44.54 -23.99 6.20
N VAL A 68 45.49 -23.08 6.40
CA VAL A 68 46.68 -23.29 7.24
C VAL A 68 46.64 -22.37 8.45
N VAL A 69 46.67 -22.96 9.65
CA VAL A 69 46.63 -22.21 10.90
C VAL A 69 47.93 -21.43 11.12
N ARG A 70 47.80 -20.10 11.23
CA ARG A 70 48.89 -19.17 11.58
C ARG A 70 48.83 -18.75 13.04
N GLY A 71 47.62 -18.72 13.60
CA GLY A 71 47.33 -18.18 14.92
C GLY A 71 47.09 -16.67 14.87
N CYS A 72 46.37 -16.15 15.85
CA CYS A 72 46.08 -14.73 16.01
C CYS A 72 45.98 -14.32 17.47
N ASP A 73 45.87 -13.01 17.72
CA ASP A 73 45.46 -12.51 19.03
C ASP A 73 44.01 -12.94 19.30
N VAL A 74 43.77 -13.43 20.51
CA VAL A 74 42.47 -13.89 21.01
C VAL A 74 42.08 -13.16 22.31
N SER A 75 42.72 -12.02 22.56
CA SER A 75 42.43 -11.14 23.69
C SER A 75 40.97 -10.69 23.67
N ASP A 76 40.45 -10.36 24.85
CA ASP A 76 39.06 -9.86 24.98
C ASP A 76 38.87 -8.56 24.17
N GLY A 77 39.91 -7.75 24.01
CA GLY A 77 39.90 -6.54 23.17
C GLY A 77 39.66 -6.86 21.69
N THR A 78 40.35 -7.87 21.14
CA THR A 78 40.15 -8.33 19.76
C THR A 78 38.74 -8.89 19.56
N VAL A 79 38.25 -9.69 20.51
CA VAL A 79 36.89 -10.22 20.45
C VAL A 79 35.86 -9.08 20.48
N LEU A 80 36.05 -8.09 21.35
CA LEU A 80 35.19 -6.92 21.45
C LEU A 80 35.15 -6.10 20.15
N GLN A 81 36.28 -5.98 19.43
CA GLN A 81 36.31 -5.33 18.12
C GLN A 81 35.43 -6.03 17.08
N ILE A 82 35.45 -7.37 17.04
CA ILE A 82 34.59 -8.15 16.14
C ILE A 82 33.12 -8.00 16.55
N LEU A 83 32.82 -8.06 17.85
CA LEU A 83 31.47 -7.85 18.37
C LEU A 83 30.93 -6.47 18.00
N ASN A 84 31.75 -5.41 18.12
CA ASN A 84 31.35 -4.05 17.76
C ASN A 84 31.03 -3.92 16.27
N LYS A 85 31.77 -4.60 15.39
CA LYS A 85 31.45 -4.65 13.94
C LYS A 85 30.08 -5.29 13.70
N ALA A 86 29.78 -6.39 14.38
CA ALA A 86 28.51 -7.08 14.25
C ALA A 86 27.33 -6.23 14.77
N VAL A 87 27.51 -5.53 15.89
CA VAL A 87 26.51 -4.60 16.46
C VAL A 87 26.28 -3.41 15.55
N SER A 88 27.31 -2.92 14.85
CA SER A 88 27.18 -1.78 13.94
C SER A 88 26.38 -2.06 12.66
N CYS A 89 26.16 -3.34 12.32
CA CYS A 89 25.33 -3.70 11.17
C CYS A 89 23.86 -3.34 11.42
N ILE A 90 23.08 -3.20 10.34
CA ILE A 90 21.68 -2.75 10.43
C ILE A 90 20.78 -3.77 9.69
N PRO A 91 19.91 -4.51 10.41
CA PRO A 91 19.90 -4.70 11.87
C PRO A 91 21.22 -5.32 12.39
N PRO A 92 21.48 -5.29 13.71
CA PRO A 92 22.67 -5.94 14.28
C PRO A 92 22.75 -7.43 13.89
N VAL A 93 23.92 -7.89 13.46
CA VAL A 93 24.14 -9.30 13.08
C VAL A 93 24.48 -10.10 14.32
N LEU A 94 23.72 -11.16 14.63
CA LEU A 94 24.08 -12.05 15.74
C LEU A 94 25.32 -12.88 15.39
N ILE A 95 26.30 -12.94 16.30
CA ILE A 95 27.48 -13.81 16.18
C ILE A 95 27.80 -14.54 17.49
N ASP A 96 28.44 -15.69 17.34
CA ASP A 96 29.07 -16.44 18.42
C ASP A 96 30.56 -16.60 18.16
N VAL A 97 31.40 -16.31 19.16
CA VAL A 97 32.86 -16.38 19.02
C VAL A 97 33.41 -17.54 19.85
N TYR A 98 34.24 -18.35 19.21
CA TYR A 98 34.93 -19.51 19.79
C TYR A 98 36.44 -19.30 19.70
N ILE A 99 37.13 -19.46 20.83
CA ILE A 99 38.60 -19.44 20.85
C ILE A 99 39.06 -20.90 20.79
N GLU A 100 39.77 -21.26 19.73
CA GLU A 100 40.22 -22.64 19.51
C GLU A 100 41.75 -22.74 19.44
N ASN A 101 42.27 -23.95 19.60
CA ASN A 101 43.70 -24.27 19.46
C ASN A 101 44.65 -23.53 20.42
N LEU A 102 44.18 -23.25 21.65
CA LEU A 102 44.96 -22.59 22.71
C LEU A 102 46.25 -23.33 23.08
N GLY A 103 46.34 -24.64 22.84
CA GLY A 103 47.54 -25.42 23.12
C GLY A 103 48.69 -25.23 22.13
N ASN A 104 48.49 -24.49 21.03
CA ASN A 104 49.51 -24.26 20.00
C ASN A 104 49.40 -22.85 19.40
N LYS A 105 48.65 -22.70 18.30
CA LYS A 105 48.43 -21.42 17.60
C LYS A 105 46.96 -21.03 17.71
N PRO A 106 46.59 -20.18 18.68
CA PRO A 106 45.20 -19.82 18.95
C PRO A 106 44.53 -19.17 17.74
N ILE A 107 43.27 -19.50 17.48
CA ILE A 107 42.46 -18.89 16.42
C ILE A 107 41.09 -18.46 16.96
N LEU A 108 40.43 -17.54 16.25
CA LEU A 108 39.03 -17.21 16.49
C LEU A 108 38.18 -17.84 15.40
N ARG A 109 37.18 -18.65 15.79
CA ARG A 109 36.08 -19.03 14.91
C ARG A 109 34.86 -18.20 15.26
N VAL A 110 34.46 -17.35 14.32
CA VAL A 110 33.26 -16.51 14.42
C VAL A 110 32.15 -17.19 13.65
N GLU A 111 31.15 -17.65 14.36
CA GLU A 111 29.95 -18.26 13.81
C GLU A 111 28.90 -17.18 13.57
N VAL A 112 28.41 -17.11 12.33
CA VAL A 112 27.34 -16.21 11.91
C VAL A 112 26.16 -17.06 11.48
N PRO A 113 25.13 -17.27 12.34
CA PRO A 113 23.94 -18.00 11.96
C PRO A 113 23.14 -17.27 10.87
N PRO A 114 22.30 -17.99 10.09
CA PRO A 114 21.36 -17.34 9.20
C PRO A 114 20.36 -16.52 10.03
N SER A 115 20.19 -15.25 9.68
CA SER A 115 19.31 -14.37 10.45
C SER A 115 17.84 -14.57 10.09
N GLN A 116 16.97 -14.36 11.08
CA GLN A 116 15.51 -14.29 10.88
C GLN A 116 15.04 -12.88 10.51
N THR A 117 15.85 -11.85 10.79
CA THR A 117 15.55 -10.44 10.51
C THR A 117 16.27 -9.94 9.27
N LYS A 118 16.47 -10.81 8.29
CA LYS A 118 17.03 -10.44 6.98
C LYS A 118 16.11 -9.40 6.31
N PRO A 119 16.65 -8.52 5.46
CA PRO A 119 18.06 -8.39 5.10
C PRO A 119 18.84 -7.49 6.07
N HIS A 120 20.11 -7.82 6.31
CA HIS A 120 21.09 -6.98 7.01
C HIS A 120 21.90 -6.17 5.99
N CYS A 121 22.32 -4.96 6.37
CA CYS A 121 23.33 -4.18 5.66
C CYS A 121 24.46 -3.73 6.58
N THR A 122 25.57 -3.34 5.95
CA THR A 122 26.70 -2.70 6.63
C THR A 122 26.31 -1.28 7.09
N PRO A 123 27.09 -0.62 7.98
CA PRO A 123 26.86 0.78 8.35
C PRO A 123 26.83 1.75 7.15
N LYS A 124 27.39 1.34 6.00
CA LYS A 124 27.40 2.11 4.75
C LYS A 124 26.21 1.82 3.84
N GLY A 125 25.24 1.02 4.29
CA GLY A 125 24.05 0.65 3.51
C GLY A 125 24.32 -0.41 2.42
N ILE A 126 25.41 -1.18 2.53
CA ILE A 126 25.72 -2.22 1.53
C ILE A 126 25.02 -3.52 1.94
N TYR A 127 24.18 -4.04 1.05
CA TYR A 127 23.53 -5.34 1.18
C TYR A 127 24.27 -6.36 0.33
N CYS A 128 24.76 -7.43 0.96
CA CYS A 128 25.46 -8.52 0.27
C CYS A 128 25.04 -9.88 0.82
N ARG A 129 25.29 -10.91 0.03
CA ARG A 129 25.11 -12.33 0.38
C ARG A 129 26.33 -13.11 -0.07
N ARG A 130 26.65 -14.19 0.65
CA ARG A 130 27.74 -15.10 0.29
C ARG A 130 27.41 -15.86 -1.00
N ASP A 131 28.33 -15.84 -1.96
CA ASP A 131 28.26 -16.53 -3.24
C ASP A 131 29.63 -17.17 -3.56
N GLY A 132 29.71 -18.48 -3.43
CA GLY A 132 30.99 -19.19 -3.35
C GLY A 132 31.85 -18.66 -2.19
N ALA A 133 33.12 -18.37 -2.47
CA ALA A 133 34.06 -17.75 -1.54
C ALA A 133 33.99 -16.20 -1.51
N ARG A 134 33.01 -15.58 -2.19
CA ARG A 134 32.94 -14.11 -2.31
C ARG A 134 31.67 -13.54 -1.71
N ASN A 135 31.74 -12.26 -1.36
CA ASN A 135 30.57 -11.48 -0.92
C ASN A 135 30.01 -10.76 -2.15
N ARG A 136 28.82 -11.14 -2.62
CA ARG A 136 28.15 -10.55 -3.78
C ARG A 136 27.10 -9.54 -3.32
N PRO A 137 27.02 -8.33 -3.92
CA PRO A 137 25.92 -7.42 -3.68
C PRO A 137 24.56 -8.05 -4.04
N LEU A 138 23.55 -7.80 -3.21
CA LEU A 138 22.18 -8.25 -3.49
C LEU A 138 21.54 -7.35 -4.55
N HIS A 139 20.91 -7.96 -5.56
CA HIS A 139 20.14 -7.23 -6.56
C HIS A 139 18.82 -6.72 -5.95
N PRO A 140 18.24 -5.58 -6.39
CA PRO A 140 17.00 -5.04 -5.82
C PRO A 140 15.83 -6.03 -5.71
N SER A 141 15.67 -6.93 -6.68
CA SER A 141 14.65 -7.99 -6.65
C SER A 141 14.89 -9.03 -5.55
N GLU A 142 16.14 -9.42 -5.31
CA GLU A 142 16.52 -10.34 -4.22
C GLU A 142 16.31 -9.65 -2.86
N LEU A 143 16.64 -8.36 -2.78
CA LEU A 143 16.48 -7.57 -1.57
C LEU A 143 14.99 -7.43 -1.19
N LEU A 144 14.14 -7.08 -2.16
CA LEU A 144 12.69 -6.99 -1.96
C LEU A 144 12.12 -8.33 -1.48
N ARG A 145 12.56 -9.45 -2.07
CA ARG A 145 12.14 -10.78 -1.65
C ARG A 145 12.50 -11.06 -0.19
N LEU A 146 13.73 -10.73 0.23
CA LEU A 146 14.15 -10.91 1.62
C LEU A 146 13.32 -10.09 2.61
N PHE A 147 12.96 -8.84 2.26
CA PHE A 147 12.07 -8.02 3.09
C PHE A 147 10.66 -8.61 3.18
N LEU A 148 10.09 -9.07 2.07
CA LEU A 148 8.75 -9.66 2.06
C LEU A 148 8.70 -10.98 2.84
N ASP A 149 9.72 -11.84 2.69
CA ASP A 149 9.78 -13.13 3.38
C ASP A 149 9.91 -12.95 4.91
N SER A 150 10.71 -11.98 5.36
CA SER A 150 10.88 -11.69 6.79
C SER A 150 9.63 -11.04 7.40
N GLU A 151 9.03 -10.07 6.73
CA GLU A 151 7.78 -9.43 7.17
C GLU A 151 6.61 -10.42 7.18
N ALA A 152 6.49 -11.27 6.14
CA ALA A 152 5.46 -12.31 6.09
C ALA A 152 5.61 -13.31 7.25
N SER A 153 6.84 -13.74 7.55
CA SER A 153 7.11 -14.64 8.66
C SER A 153 6.79 -14.00 10.02
N ALA A 154 7.20 -12.74 10.22
CA ALA A 154 6.90 -11.98 11.43
C ALA A 154 5.40 -11.72 11.59
N PHE A 155 4.70 -11.47 10.48
CA PHE A 155 3.24 -11.36 10.47
C PHE A 155 2.58 -12.69 10.85
N ALA A 156 2.97 -13.80 10.22
CA ALA A 156 2.39 -15.12 10.49
C ALA A 156 2.55 -15.52 11.96
N ALA A 157 3.75 -15.35 12.54
CA ALA A 157 3.99 -15.66 13.96
C ALA A 157 3.12 -14.80 14.89
N ARG A 158 2.99 -13.50 14.61
CA ARG A 158 2.11 -12.60 15.40
C ARG A 158 0.64 -12.96 15.23
N PHE A 159 0.24 -13.32 14.03
CA PHE A 159 -1.14 -13.73 13.71
C PHE A 159 -1.51 -15.03 14.43
N GLU A 160 -0.64 -16.03 14.44
CA GLU A 160 -0.86 -17.30 15.13
C GLU A 160 -1.09 -17.10 16.63
N VAL A 161 -0.27 -16.26 17.27
CA VAL A 161 -0.45 -15.90 18.69
C VAL A 161 -1.77 -15.18 18.92
N ALA A 162 -2.15 -14.24 18.05
CA ALA A 162 -3.40 -13.51 18.17
C ALA A 162 -4.63 -14.42 17.95
N ALA A 163 -4.60 -15.24 16.90
CA ALA A 163 -5.65 -16.21 16.59
C ALA A 163 -5.81 -17.23 17.73
N GLY A 164 -4.72 -17.76 18.28
CA GLY A 164 -4.77 -18.68 19.42
C GLY A 164 -5.41 -18.06 20.67
N ARG A 165 -5.22 -16.76 20.91
CA ARG A 165 -5.93 -16.04 21.98
C ARG A 165 -7.43 -15.96 21.70
N ILE A 166 -7.81 -15.58 20.48
CA ILE A 166 -9.22 -15.51 20.06
C ILE A 166 -9.90 -16.88 20.21
N THR A 167 -9.28 -17.96 19.74
CA THR A 167 -9.84 -19.31 19.85
C THR A 167 -10.02 -19.73 21.31
N ASN A 168 -9.05 -19.42 22.18
CA ASN A 168 -9.16 -19.68 23.62
C ASN A 168 -10.29 -18.88 24.28
N GLU A 169 -10.49 -17.62 23.88
CA GLU A 169 -11.57 -16.79 24.40
C GLU A 169 -12.94 -17.25 23.89
N LEU A 170 -13.06 -17.62 22.61
CA LEU A 170 -14.28 -18.23 22.06
C LEU A 170 -14.63 -19.55 22.78
N SER A 171 -13.64 -20.39 23.06
CA SER A 171 -13.85 -21.64 23.81
C SER A 171 -14.37 -21.36 25.23
N LYS A 172 -13.87 -20.30 25.89
CA LYS A 172 -14.38 -19.85 27.19
C LYS A 172 -15.81 -19.32 27.10
N LEU A 173 -16.14 -18.59 26.03
CA LEU A 173 -17.51 -18.15 25.78
C LEU A 173 -18.45 -19.32 25.54
N GLU A 174 -18.07 -20.29 24.71
CA GLU A 174 -18.87 -21.49 24.44
C GLU A 174 -19.13 -22.26 25.74
N SER A 175 -18.09 -22.50 26.55
CA SER A 175 -18.28 -23.16 27.86
C SER A 175 -19.18 -22.37 28.82
N SER A 176 -19.09 -21.04 28.82
CA SER A 176 -19.98 -20.19 29.63
C SER A 176 -21.42 -20.22 29.12
N LEU A 177 -21.61 -20.24 27.80
CA LEU A 177 -22.91 -20.31 27.17
C LEU A 177 -23.55 -21.67 27.41
N ASP A 178 -22.79 -22.76 27.25
CA ASP A 178 -23.25 -24.13 27.53
C ASP A 178 -23.62 -24.29 29.00
N GLY A 179 -22.84 -23.71 29.92
CA GLY A 179 -23.19 -23.62 31.34
C GLY A 179 -24.50 -22.86 31.58
N SER A 180 -24.70 -21.75 30.88
CA SER A 180 -25.92 -20.95 30.98
C SER A 180 -27.15 -21.66 30.40
N ILE A 181 -26.99 -22.34 29.26
CA ILE A 181 -28.06 -23.15 28.63
C ILE A 181 -28.44 -24.32 29.52
N ARG A 182 -27.46 -25.03 30.12
CA ARG A 182 -27.75 -26.09 31.09
C ARG A 182 -28.49 -25.56 32.31
N SER A 183 -28.06 -24.42 32.86
CA SER A 183 -28.76 -23.77 33.97
C SER A 183 -30.20 -23.39 33.60
N MET A 184 -30.43 -22.87 32.40
CA MET A 184 -31.78 -22.55 31.90
C MET A 184 -32.61 -23.82 31.66
N SER A 185 -32.01 -24.88 31.10
CA SER A 185 -32.68 -26.15 30.85
C SER A 185 -33.07 -26.85 32.15
N ASP A 186 -32.19 -26.84 33.16
CA ASP A 186 -32.50 -27.34 34.48
C ASP A 186 -33.66 -26.54 35.06
N GLN A 187 -33.59 -25.20 35.06
CA GLN A 187 -34.64 -24.32 35.56
C GLN A 187 -35.98 -24.44 34.83
N LEU A 188 -35.99 -24.68 33.52
CA LEU A 188 -37.21 -24.96 32.75
C LEU A 188 -37.76 -26.35 33.08
N GLY A 189 -36.90 -27.33 33.35
CA GLY A 189 -37.29 -28.61 33.93
C GLY A 189 -37.94 -28.46 35.31
N TRP A 190 -37.48 -27.49 36.11
CA TRP A 190 -38.13 -27.10 37.38
C TRP A 190 -39.44 -26.30 37.14
N ALA A 191 -39.53 -25.48 36.10
CA ALA A 191 -40.73 -24.69 35.78
C ALA A 191 -41.88 -25.53 35.18
N ASP A 192 -41.59 -26.59 34.43
CA ASP A 192 -42.61 -27.55 33.97
C ASP A 192 -43.21 -28.33 35.16
N SER A 193 -42.46 -28.45 36.26
CA SER A 193 -42.94 -29.05 37.52
C SER A 193 -43.76 -28.11 38.42
N GLN A 194 -43.76 -26.79 38.16
CA GLN A 194 -44.69 -25.82 38.75
C GLN A 194 -45.03 -24.69 37.78
N LEU A 195 -46.19 -24.82 37.13
CA LEU A 195 -46.82 -23.80 36.27
C LEU A 195 -47.33 -22.59 37.08
N GLY A 196 -46.43 -21.85 37.72
CA GLY A 196 -46.81 -20.78 38.66
C GLY A 196 -46.24 -19.39 38.38
N ASP A 197 -45.09 -19.24 37.71
CA ASP A 197 -44.35 -17.95 37.82
C ASP A 197 -43.58 -17.54 36.55
N THR A 198 -44.32 -17.30 35.47
CA THR A 198 -43.79 -16.86 34.16
C THR A 198 -43.14 -15.47 34.18
N GLU A 199 -43.50 -14.61 35.14
CA GLU A 199 -42.99 -13.24 35.24
C GLU A 199 -41.55 -13.18 35.78
N SER A 200 -41.26 -14.03 36.78
CA SER A 200 -39.91 -14.22 37.33
C SER A 200 -38.94 -14.76 36.26
N ALA A 201 -39.40 -15.66 35.38
CA ALA A 201 -38.58 -16.19 34.29
C ALA A 201 -38.23 -15.12 33.24
N LEU A 202 -39.19 -14.27 32.86
CA LEU A 202 -38.99 -13.17 31.91
C LEU A 202 -38.01 -12.12 32.42
N SER A 203 -38.10 -11.75 33.71
CA SER A 203 -37.20 -10.79 34.34
C SER A 203 -35.75 -11.30 34.39
N ASN A 204 -35.57 -12.61 34.60
CA ASN A 204 -34.26 -13.25 34.59
C ASN A 204 -33.65 -13.35 33.19
N VAL A 205 -34.46 -13.63 32.16
CA VAL A 205 -34.02 -13.60 30.75
C VAL A 205 -33.57 -12.20 30.36
N GLN A 206 -34.30 -11.16 30.77
CA GLN A 206 -33.88 -9.77 30.54
C GLN A 206 -32.53 -9.45 31.21
N GLY A 207 -32.29 -9.94 32.43
CA GLY A 207 -31.01 -9.80 33.12
C GLY A 207 -29.84 -10.47 32.37
N LEU A 208 -30.08 -11.65 31.80
CA LEU A 208 -29.09 -12.37 30.99
C LEU A 208 -28.80 -11.66 29.65
N VAL A 209 -29.82 -11.14 28.98
CA VAL A 209 -29.66 -10.34 27.75
C VAL A 209 -28.87 -9.06 28.05
N ALA A 210 -29.19 -8.37 29.15
CA ALA A 210 -28.45 -7.18 29.57
C ALA A 210 -26.97 -7.50 29.83
N LYS A 211 -26.67 -8.64 30.46
CA LYS A 211 -25.29 -9.08 30.70
C LYS A 211 -24.55 -9.40 29.40
N LEU A 212 -25.21 -10.07 28.44
CA LEU A 212 -24.63 -10.34 27.12
C LEU A 212 -24.30 -9.06 26.33
N ILE A 213 -25.15 -8.02 26.45
CA ILE A 213 -24.89 -6.71 25.84
C ILE A 213 -23.61 -6.11 26.43
N VAL A 214 -23.48 -6.11 27.75
CA VAL A 214 -22.29 -5.59 28.46
C VAL A 214 -21.02 -6.38 28.11
N ASP A 215 -21.11 -7.71 28.03
CA ASP A 215 -19.96 -8.56 27.68
C ASP A 215 -19.53 -8.37 26.21
N THR A 216 -20.48 -8.14 25.31
CA THR A 216 -20.21 -7.82 23.90
C THR A 216 -19.51 -6.46 23.77
N ASP A 217 -19.97 -5.46 24.52
CA ASP A 217 -19.41 -4.10 24.48
C ASP A 217 -17.97 -4.06 25.04
N ASN A 218 -17.72 -4.77 26.15
CA ASN A 218 -16.37 -4.96 26.69
C ASN A 218 -15.41 -5.64 25.71
N THR A 219 -15.93 -6.59 24.90
CA THR A 219 -15.13 -7.31 23.91
C THR A 219 -14.75 -6.40 22.74
N ASN A 220 -15.69 -5.60 22.24
CA ASN A 220 -15.42 -4.59 21.22
C ASN A 220 -14.36 -3.59 21.69
N SER A 221 -14.48 -3.12 22.93
CA SER A 221 -13.50 -2.21 23.54
C SER A 221 -12.08 -2.81 23.60
N ARG A 222 -11.96 -4.11 23.93
CA ARG A 222 -10.67 -4.82 23.97
C ARG A 222 -10.09 -5.07 22.57
N LEU A 223 -10.93 -5.43 21.61
CA LEU A 223 -10.53 -5.60 20.21
C LEU A 223 -9.96 -4.27 19.66
N ARG A 224 -10.60 -3.14 19.99
CA ARG A 224 -10.14 -1.79 19.64
C ARG A 224 -8.83 -1.39 20.33
N ALA A 225 -8.59 -1.84 21.56
CA ALA A 225 -7.33 -1.59 22.25
C ALA A 225 -6.13 -2.26 21.53
N LEU A 226 -6.34 -3.36 20.82
CA LEU A 226 -5.31 -4.02 20.01
C LEU A 226 -4.91 -3.20 18.78
N PHE A 227 -5.83 -2.47 18.16
CA PHE A 227 -5.52 -1.61 17.00
C PHE A 227 -4.85 -0.29 17.39
N ARG A 228 -5.18 0.26 18.57
CA ARG A 228 -4.62 1.53 19.07
C ARG A 228 -3.14 1.48 19.45
N GLN A 229 -2.56 0.30 19.71
CA GLN A 229 -1.17 0.18 20.19
C GLN A 229 -0.09 0.53 19.15
N ASP A 230 -0.42 0.51 17.85
CA ASP A 230 0.59 0.61 16.77
C ASP A 230 0.26 1.65 15.69
N ALA A 231 -0.60 2.64 15.98
CA ALA A 231 -1.06 3.65 15.00
C ALA A 231 -1.59 3.06 13.68
N ARG A 232 -2.08 1.80 13.71
CA ARG A 232 -2.66 1.13 12.55
C ARG A 232 -4.06 1.66 12.31
N GLU A 233 -4.49 1.64 11.05
CA GLU A 233 -5.89 1.89 10.72
C GLU A 233 -6.78 0.90 11.48
N ASP A 234 -7.77 1.42 12.19
CA ASP A 234 -8.77 0.64 12.92
C ASP A 234 -9.96 0.38 11.98
N PRO A 235 -10.06 -0.80 11.35
CA PRO A 235 -11.13 -1.09 10.40
C PRO A 235 -12.52 -1.14 11.07
N VAL A 236 -12.57 -1.34 12.39
CA VAL A 236 -13.83 -1.32 13.15
C VAL A 236 -14.29 0.12 13.35
N ARG A 237 -13.38 1.03 13.68
CA ARG A 237 -13.67 2.48 13.78
C ARG A 237 -14.08 3.05 12.42
N GLU A 238 -13.39 2.67 11.33
CA GLU A 238 -13.74 3.12 9.98
C GLU A 238 -15.13 2.63 9.55
N LYS A 239 -15.44 1.35 9.78
CA LYS A 239 -16.78 0.81 9.51
C LYS A 239 -17.86 1.50 10.33
N ALA A 240 -17.61 1.74 11.62
CA ALA A 240 -18.54 2.45 12.49
C ALA A 240 -18.74 3.92 12.04
N ARG A 241 -17.67 4.59 11.59
CA ARG A 241 -17.72 5.95 11.03
C ARG A 241 -18.62 6.00 9.79
N LEU A 242 -18.43 5.07 8.86
CA LEU A 242 -19.26 4.95 7.66
C LEU A 242 -20.75 4.67 8.00
N GLN A 243 -21.01 3.82 8.97
CA GLN A 243 -22.38 3.55 9.44
C GLN A 243 -23.02 4.81 10.03
N HIS A 244 -22.28 5.57 10.83
CA HIS A 244 -22.78 6.79 11.45
C HIS A 244 -23.04 7.90 10.41
N VAL A 245 -22.15 8.07 9.44
CA VAL A 245 -22.35 8.99 8.30
C VAL A 245 -23.61 8.61 7.50
N ASN A 246 -23.81 7.32 7.20
CA ASN A 246 -25.00 6.87 6.49
C ASN A 246 -26.29 7.10 7.30
N TRP A 247 -26.23 6.89 8.61
CA TRP A 247 -27.35 7.22 9.50
C TRP A 247 -27.67 8.72 9.46
N LEU A 248 -26.67 9.61 9.62
CA LEU A 248 -26.85 11.06 9.50
C LEU A 248 -27.44 11.47 8.15
N ILE A 249 -27.00 10.85 7.05
CA ILE A 249 -27.55 11.11 5.72
C ILE A 249 -29.05 10.79 5.67
N ASN A 250 -29.48 9.67 6.28
CA ASN A 250 -30.88 9.28 6.30
C ASN A 250 -31.72 10.22 7.17
N GLU A 251 -31.25 10.56 8.38
CA GLU A 251 -31.94 11.50 9.28
C GLU A 251 -32.17 12.86 8.60
N ILE A 252 -31.14 13.42 7.97
CA ILE A 252 -31.27 14.72 7.27
C ILE A 252 -32.24 14.60 6.07
N LYS A 253 -32.31 13.45 5.40
CA LYS A 253 -33.22 13.24 4.26
C LYS A 253 -34.67 13.03 4.67
N GLU A 254 -34.91 12.43 5.84
CA GLU A 254 -36.25 12.15 6.35
C GLU A 254 -36.90 13.40 6.99
N ASP A 255 -36.09 14.38 7.43
CA ASP A 255 -36.57 15.68 7.93
C ASP A 255 -36.56 16.74 6.81
N ASP A 256 -37.74 17.10 6.31
CA ASP A 256 -37.92 18.10 5.25
C ASP A 256 -37.32 19.48 5.57
N VAL A 257 -37.28 19.88 6.85
CA VAL A 257 -36.77 21.19 7.28
C VAL A 257 -35.24 21.17 7.28
N LEU A 258 -34.63 20.12 7.84
CA LEU A 258 -33.18 19.94 7.82
C LEU A 258 -32.67 19.76 6.39
N PHE A 259 -33.38 18.97 5.59
CA PHE A 259 -33.06 18.79 4.17
C PHE A 259 -33.07 20.11 3.41
N ALA A 260 -34.16 20.89 3.51
CA ALA A 260 -34.26 22.19 2.85
C ALA A 260 -33.18 23.17 3.31
N HIS A 261 -32.85 23.17 4.61
CA HIS A 261 -31.80 24.00 5.17
C HIS A 261 -30.41 23.65 4.57
N VAL A 262 -30.05 22.36 4.56
CA VAL A 262 -28.79 21.87 3.98
C VAL A 262 -28.70 22.19 2.48
N VAL A 263 -29.77 21.98 1.72
CA VAL A 263 -29.81 22.25 0.27
C VAL A 263 -29.68 23.74 -0.04
N SER A 264 -30.15 24.62 0.85
CA SER A 264 -29.98 26.07 0.72
C SER A 264 -28.57 26.58 1.12
N GLY A 265 -27.68 25.69 1.56
CA GLY A 265 -26.31 26.02 2.00
C GLY A 265 -26.19 26.35 3.48
N GLY A 266 -27.20 26.00 4.29
CA GLY A 266 -27.16 26.14 5.73
C GLY A 266 -26.17 25.19 6.40
N GLN A 267 -25.60 25.62 7.53
CA GLN A 267 -24.70 24.80 8.35
C GLN A 267 -25.48 24.16 9.48
N LEU A 268 -25.28 22.85 9.66
CA LEU A 268 -25.79 22.11 10.82
C LEU A 268 -24.69 22.01 11.87
N SER A 269 -25.07 22.12 13.14
CA SER A 269 -24.19 21.87 14.28
C SER A 269 -24.74 20.77 15.17
N VAL A 270 -23.83 20.03 15.80
CA VAL A 270 -24.19 18.97 16.75
C VAL A 270 -24.45 19.61 18.10
N ASN A 271 -25.67 19.50 18.64
CA ASN A 271 -26.00 19.92 19.99
C ASN A 271 -26.32 18.69 20.86
N GLY A 272 -25.36 18.28 21.69
CA GLY A 272 -25.58 17.25 22.69
C GLY A 272 -24.29 16.70 23.27
N LYS A 273 -24.24 16.54 24.60
CA LYS A 273 -23.25 15.67 25.25
C LYS A 273 -23.55 14.24 24.82
N GLN A 274 -22.65 13.63 24.05
CA GLN A 274 -22.72 12.18 23.86
C GLN A 274 -22.61 11.48 25.23
N PRO A 275 -23.28 10.34 25.43
CA PRO A 275 -23.01 9.49 26.59
C PRO A 275 -21.52 9.19 26.60
N GLY A 276 -20.86 9.34 27.74
CA GLY A 276 -19.39 9.37 27.89
C GLY A 276 -18.65 8.05 27.61
N ASP A 277 -19.15 7.22 26.69
CA ASP A 277 -18.58 5.95 26.25
C ASP A 277 -18.58 5.77 24.71
N GLY A 278 -18.82 6.86 23.95
CA GLY A 278 -18.89 6.82 22.47
C GLY A 278 -17.52 6.78 21.79
N ASP A 279 -17.37 5.91 20.79
CA ASP A 279 -16.18 5.70 19.93
C ASP A 279 -15.67 6.92 19.15
N PHE A 280 -16.36 8.04 19.25
CA PHE A 280 -16.15 9.23 18.44
C PHE A 280 -16.04 10.44 19.35
N THR A 281 -15.04 11.28 19.11
CA THR A 281 -14.94 12.58 19.76
C THR A 281 -16.01 13.52 19.22
N ASP A 282 -16.24 14.64 19.91
CA ASP A 282 -17.09 15.71 19.36
C ASP A 282 -16.57 16.21 18.00
N GLU A 283 -15.23 16.24 17.84
CA GLU A 283 -14.58 16.57 16.56
C GLU A 283 -14.84 15.51 15.48
N ASP A 284 -14.84 14.22 15.82
CA ASP A 284 -15.22 13.15 14.89
C ASP A 284 -16.69 13.30 14.47
N ALA A 285 -17.58 13.66 15.39
CA ALA A 285 -19.00 13.89 15.12
C ALA A 285 -19.21 15.08 14.18
N GLU A 286 -18.51 16.18 14.40
CA GLU A 286 -18.50 17.34 13.49
C GLU A 286 -18.01 16.95 12.09
N GLN A 287 -16.88 16.23 11.99
CA GLN A 287 -16.36 15.78 10.70
C GLN A 287 -17.33 14.84 9.97
N MET A 288 -17.96 13.90 10.68
CA MET A 288 -18.96 12.99 10.09
C MET A 288 -20.19 13.75 9.61
N LEU A 289 -20.65 14.76 10.36
CA LEU A 289 -21.74 15.63 9.94
C LEU A 289 -21.37 16.44 8.71
N GLU A 290 -20.17 17.02 8.64
CA GLU A 290 -19.70 17.74 7.46
C GLU A 290 -19.67 16.84 6.22
N ILE A 291 -19.23 15.59 6.37
CA ILE A 291 -19.23 14.61 5.28
C ILE A 291 -20.66 14.31 4.82
N ALA A 292 -21.59 14.08 5.76
CA ALA A 292 -23.00 13.82 5.45
C ALA A 292 -23.68 15.00 4.75
N VAL A 293 -23.51 16.22 5.27
CA VAL A 293 -24.06 17.47 4.70
C VAL A 293 -23.51 17.70 3.30
N ARG A 294 -22.19 17.54 3.12
CA ARG A 294 -21.54 17.68 1.81
C ARG A 294 -22.06 16.65 0.81
N HIS A 295 -22.26 15.41 1.24
CA HIS A 295 -22.81 14.34 0.39
C HIS A 295 -24.21 14.69 -0.10
N ILE A 296 -25.09 15.17 0.78
CA ILE A 296 -26.47 15.57 0.41
C ILE A 296 -26.45 16.77 -0.53
N HIS A 297 -25.70 17.82 -0.18
CA HIS A 297 -25.56 19.01 -1.02
C HIS A 297 -25.04 18.66 -2.42
N ASP A 298 -24.01 17.82 -2.51
CA ASP A 298 -23.44 17.40 -3.78
C ASP A 298 -24.38 16.51 -4.57
N ALA A 299 -25.14 15.62 -3.92
CA ALA A 299 -26.16 14.80 -4.58
C ALA A 299 -27.27 15.67 -5.20
N GLU A 300 -27.79 16.66 -4.49
CA GLU A 300 -28.82 17.57 -5.03
C GLU A 300 -28.28 18.50 -6.12
N ARG A 301 -27.05 19.01 -5.95
CA ARG A 301 -26.35 19.74 -7.00
C ARG A 301 -26.22 18.89 -8.26
N ASP A 302 -25.82 17.63 -8.11
CA ASP A 302 -25.55 16.72 -9.21
C ASP A 302 -26.81 16.32 -9.98
N LYS A 303 -28.00 16.39 -9.38
CA LYS A 303 -29.29 16.23 -10.11
C LYS A 303 -29.51 17.28 -11.20
N LYS A 304 -28.90 18.47 -11.06
CA LYS A 304 -28.98 19.54 -12.07
C LYS A 304 -28.10 19.28 -13.29
N TYR A 305 -27.19 18.32 -13.19
CA TYR A 305 -26.30 17.94 -14.27
C TYR A 305 -26.81 16.71 -15.00
N ARG A 306 -26.78 16.78 -16.33
CA ARG A 306 -27.02 15.65 -17.22
C ARG A 306 -25.79 15.43 -18.09
N ILE A 307 -25.19 14.25 -17.94
CA ILE A 307 -24.05 13.81 -18.73
C ILE A 307 -24.56 12.99 -19.90
N VAL A 308 -24.06 13.28 -21.09
CA VAL A 308 -24.48 12.60 -22.32
C VAL A 308 -23.25 12.25 -23.13
N VAL A 309 -23.14 10.99 -23.53
CA VAL A 309 -22.13 10.53 -24.48
C VAL A 309 -22.81 10.02 -25.74
N LYS A 310 -22.47 10.60 -26.90
CA LYS A 310 -23.06 10.25 -28.20
C LYS A 310 -21.99 9.97 -29.24
N ALA A 311 -22.33 9.12 -30.21
CA ALA A 311 -21.59 9.09 -31.47
C ALA A 311 -21.94 10.36 -32.27
N PRO A 312 -21.01 10.95 -33.04
CA PRO A 312 -21.30 12.19 -33.79
C PRO A 312 -22.52 12.09 -34.73
N LYS A 313 -22.81 10.88 -35.26
CA LYS A 313 -23.96 10.62 -36.13
C LYS A 313 -25.31 10.67 -35.39
N ALA A 314 -25.31 10.56 -34.07
CA ALA A 314 -26.49 10.60 -33.21
C ALA A 314 -26.70 12.00 -32.60
N CYS A 315 -25.82 12.96 -32.89
CA CYS A 315 -25.98 14.35 -32.49
C CYS A 315 -26.79 15.11 -33.54
N SER A 316 -27.64 16.04 -33.09
CA SER A 316 -28.25 17.03 -33.99
C SER A 316 -27.20 18.03 -34.49
N ASP A 317 -27.48 18.75 -35.58
CA ASP A 317 -26.56 19.79 -36.04
C ASP A 317 -26.40 20.93 -35.00
N ASP A 318 -27.46 21.23 -34.24
CA ASP A 318 -27.43 22.19 -33.13
C ASP A 318 -26.51 21.72 -31.98
N GLU A 319 -26.58 20.45 -31.59
CA GLU A 319 -25.68 19.89 -30.57
C GLU A 319 -24.21 19.94 -31.02
N LEU A 320 -23.95 19.69 -32.30
CA LEU A 320 -22.61 19.80 -32.87
C LEU A 320 -22.12 21.26 -32.88
N ASP A 321 -23.00 22.22 -33.16
CA ASP A 321 -22.67 23.65 -33.16
C ASP A 321 -22.40 24.19 -31.76
N GLN A 322 -23.20 23.78 -30.77
CA GLN A 322 -22.94 24.09 -29.37
C GLN A 322 -21.61 23.48 -28.90
N PHE A 323 -21.31 22.23 -29.29
CA PHE A 323 -20.01 21.61 -28.99
C PHE A 323 -18.85 22.39 -29.60
N VAL A 324 -18.96 22.76 -30.88
CA VAL A 324 -17.95 23.59 -31.57
C VAL A 324 -17.74 24.91 -30.82
N SER A 325 -18.82 25.61 -30.46
CA SER A 325 -18.74 26.88 -29.72
C SER A 325 -17.94 26.73 -28.43
N LYS A 326 -18.22 25.68 -27.64
CA LYS A 326 -17.51 25.43 -26.38
C LYS A 326 -16.04 25.09 -26.55
N VAL A 327 -15.69 24.33 -27.58
CA VAL A 327 -14.28 24.01 -27.84
C VAL A 327 -13.50 25.24 -28.32
N VAL A 328 -14.14 26.11 -29.10
CA VAL A 328 -13.56 27.40 -29.53
C VAL A 328 -13.39 28.35 -28.34
N GLU A 329 -14.36 28.42 -27.43
CA GLU A 329 -14.24 29.17 -26.16
C GLU A 329 -13.05 28.66 -25.31
N GLY A 330 -12.72 27.37 -25.40
CA GLY A 330 -11.55 26.75 -24.78
C GLY A 330 -10.20 27.10 -25.41
N GLY A 331 -10.18 27.89 -26.49
CA GLY A 331 -8.96 28.37 -27.16
C GLY A 331 -8.47 27.50 -28.31
N GLU A 332 -9.23 26.51 -28.76
CA GLU A 332 -8.90 25.68 -29.93
C GLU A 332 -9.52 26.28 -31.20
N VAL A 333 -8.81 27.23 -31.83
CA VAL A 333 -9.26 27.90 -33.05
C VAL A 333 -8.65 27.18 -34.25
N ASP A 334 -9.44 26.34 -34.93
CA ASP A 334 -9.01 25.72 -36.19
C ASP A 334 -10.18 25.61 -37.17
N ASP A 335 -9.92 26.00 -38.42
CA ASP A 335 -10.85 26.20 -39.54
C ASP A 335 -11.40 24.87 -40.12
N GLY A 336 -11.44 23.83 -39.30
CA GLY A 336 -11.86 22.48 -39.67
C GLY A 336 -12.38 21.64 -38.50
N ILE A 337 -12.63 22.25 -37.32
CA ILE A 337 -13.05 21.53 -36.12
C ILE A 337 -14.38 20.79 -36.31
N ARG A 338 -15.35 21.39 -37.01
CA ARG A 338 -16.64 20.74 -37.30
C ARG A 338 -16.48 19.43 -38.09
N LYS A 339 -15.54 19.38 -39.03
CA LYS A 339 -15.25 18.15 -39.80
C LYS A 339 -14.57 17.08 -38.95
N ARG A 340 -13.69 17.49 -38.00
CA ARG A 340 -13.03 16.58 -37.06
C ARG A 340 -14.01 15.99 -36.06
N ILE A 341 -14.90 16.80 -35.49
CA ILE A 341 -15.95 16.37 -34.56
C ILE A 341 -16.85 15.31 -35.22
N LYS A 342 -17.26 15.49 -36.48
CA LYS A 342 -18.04 14.49 -37.23
C LYS A 342 -17.32 13.13 -37.43
N ARG A 343 -15.99 13.08 -37.27
CA ARG A 343 -15.15 11.88 -37.41
C ARG A 343 -14.71 11.28 -36.07
N ALA A 344 -14.99 11.95 -34.95
CA ALA A 344 -14.64 11.47 -33.62
C ALA A 344 -15.31 10.13 -33.29
N LEU A 345 -14.74 9.40 -32.33
CA LEU A 345 -15.32 8.15 -31.84
C LEU A 345 -16.56 8.43 -31.00
N ARG A 346 -16.44 9.34 -30.02
CA ARG A 346 -17.52 9.78 -29.13
C ARG A 346 -17.34 11.23 -28.75
N LEU A 347 -18.47 11.91 -28.56
CA LEU A 347 -18.57 13.26 -28.04
C LEU A 347 -19.29 13.20 -26.71
N GLY A 348 -18.76 13.92 -25.74
CA GLY A 348 -19.27 14.03 -24.39
C GLY A 348 -19.78 15.43 -24.10
N PHE A 349 -20.93 15.53 -23.44
CA PHE A 349 -21.63 16.77 -23.14
C PHE A 349 -21.99 16.81 -21.65
N ILE A 350 -21.67 17.92 -20.98
CA ILE A 350 -22.17 18.23 -19.64
C ILE A 350 -23.23 19.30 -19.80
N VAL A 351 -24.48 18.95 -19.51
CA VAL A 351 -25.62 19.86 -19.55
C VAL A 351 -26.01 20.23 -18.12
N HIS A 352 -26.16 21.52 -17.84
CA HIS A 352 -26.66 22.03 -16.55
C HIS A 352 -27.85 22.95 -16.81
N ASP A 353 -29.00 22.66 -16.23
CA ASP A 353 -30.26 23.40 -16.46
C ASP A 353 -30.51 23.66 -17.96
N ASP A 354 -30.45 22.59 -18.76
CA ASP A 354 -30.61 22.57 -20.23
C ASP A 354 -29.59 23.40 -21.05
N LYS A 355 -28.51 23.87 -20.43
CA LYS A 355 -27.40 24.55 -21.11
C LYS A 355 -26.17 23.67 -21.17
N LEU A 356 -25.53 23.59 -22.34
CA LEU A 356 -24.23 22.95 -22.48
C LEU A 356 -23.16 23.79 -21.77
N VAL A 357 -22.53 23.22 -20.74
CA VAL A 357 -21.52 23.90 -19.91
C VAL A 357 -20.14 23.24 -19.98
N GLY A 358 -20.03 22.06 -20.58
CA GLY A 358 -18.75 21.38 -20.75
C GLY A 358 -18.76 20.31 -21.83
N THR A 359 -17.57 20.02 -22.36
CA THR A 359 -17.32 19.10 -23.46
C THR A 359 -16.07 18.27 -23.23
N ALA A 360 -16.03 17.07 -23.80
CA ALA A 360 -14.83 16.27 -24.00
C ALA A 360 -15.08 15.30 -25.17
N ALA A 361 -14.03 14.80 -25.81
CA ALA A 361 -14.17 13.83 -26.89
C ALA A 361 -13.10 12.77 -26.89
N LEU A 362 -13.48 11.60 -27.41
CA LEU A 362 -12.53 10.61 -27.89
C LEU A 362 -12.38 10.80 -29.40
N GLU A 363 -11.25 11.36 -29.79
CA GLU A 363 -10.92 11.67 -31.17
C GLU A 363 -10.38 10.46 -31.92
N LYS A 364 -10.47 10.52 -33.25
CA LYS A 364 -9.83 9.58 -34.18
C LYS A 364 -8.81 10.32 -35.04
N PRO A 365 -7.67 10.74 -34.46
CA PRO A 365 -6.66 11.50 -35.20
C PRO A 365 -6.13 10.69 -36.38
N ALA A 366 -5.68 11.37 -37.43
CA ALA A 366 -5.05 10.72 -38.59
C ALA A 366 -3.73 10.04 -38.19
N ALA A 367 -3.36 8.95 -38.87
CA ALA A 367 -2.14 8.19 -38.55
C ALA A 367 -0.86 9.05 -38.59
N GLY A 368 -0.76 9.96 -39.56
CA GLY A 368 0.37 10.90 -39.65
C GLY A 368 0.47 11.88 -38.48
N TYR A 369 -0.67 12.34 -37.95
CA TYR A 369 -0.70 13.21 -36.78
C TYR A 369 -0.21 12.47 -35.53
N ARG A 370 -0.73 11.25 -35.27
CA ARG A 370 -0.29 10.43 -34.14
C ARG A 370 1.22 10.16 -34.19
N ALA A 371 1.73 9.76 -35.36
CA ALA A 371 3.17 9.52 -35.53
C ALA A 371 4.00 10.78 -35.29
N LYS A 372 3.51 11.95 -35.72
CA LYS A 372 4.17 13.26 -35.48
C LYS A 372 4.22 13.59 -33.98
N VAL A 373 3.11 13.43 -33.26
CA VAL A 373 3.02 13.72 -31.80
C VAL A 373 4.01 12.86 -31.02
N PHE A 374 3.99 11.54 -31.21
CA PHE A 374 4.89 10.61 -30.51
C PHE A 374 6.36 10.86 -30.87
N LYS A 375 6.66 11.20 -32.13
CA LYS A 375 8.02 11.56 -32.56
C LYS A 375 8.50 12.86 -31.92
N LYS A 376 7.66 13.90 -31.85
CA LYS A 376 7.99 15.16 -31.19
C LYS A 376 8.26 14.98 -29.70
N ALA A 377 7.43 14.15 -29.06
CA ALA A 377 7.64 13.75 -27.67
C ALA A 377 8.85 12.83 -27.48
N LYS A 378 9.58 12.41 -28.53
CA LYS A 378 10.64 11.41 -28.45
C LYS A 378 10.21 10.13 -27.71
N SER A 379 8.92 9.76 -27.84
CA SER A 379 8.38 8.55 -27.23
C SER A 379 8.91 7.31 -27.95
N HIS A 380 9.25 6.28 -27.18
CA HIS A 380 9.63 4.96 -27.70
C HIS A 380 8.42 4.05 -27.95
N LEU A 381 7.20 4.51 -27.63
CA LEU A 381 5.98 3.75 -27.79
C LEU A 381 5.51 3.72 -29.25
N ASN A 382 4.84 2.64 -29.64
CA ASN A 382 4.29 2.50 -30.98
C ASN A 382 2.98 3.33 -31.13
N PRO A 383 2.94 4.39 -31.97
CA PRO A 383 1.76 5.26 -32.10
C PRO A 383 0.52 4.56 -32.68
N THR A 384 0.69 3.39 -33.29
CA THR A 384 -0.43 2.60 -33.81
C THR A 384 -1.21 1.88 -32.71
N ALA A 385 -0.59 1.65 -31.55
CA ALA A 385 -1.24 1.07 -30.38
C ALA A 385 -2.19 2.05 -29.66
N TYR A 386 -2.08 3.35 -29.98
CA TYR A 386 -2.85 4.44 -29.37
C TYR A 386 -3.76 5.11 -30.42
N PRO A 387 -4.82 4.45 -30.92
CA PRO A 387 -5.61 4.96 -32.04
C PRO A 387 -6.51 6.15 -31.68
N TYR A 388 -6.75 6.40 -30.39
CA TYR A 388 -7.67 7.40 -29.90
C TYR A 388 -6.96 8.44 -29.02
N GLU A 389 -7.38 9.68 -29.15
CA GLU A 389 -6.91 10.80 -28.34
C GLU A 389 -8.05 11.32 -27.47
N LEU A 390 -7.78 11.54 -26.18
CA LEU A 390 -8.68 12.26 -25.30
C LEU A 390 -8.40 13.76 -25.45
N GLY A 391 -9.36 14.49 -25.98
CA GLY A 391 -9.21 15.89 -26.35
C GLY A 391 -10.51 16.69 -26.28
N TRP A 392 -10.45 17.94 -26.72
CA TRP A 392 -11.56 18.91 -26.68
C TRP A 392 -12.22 19.03 -25.30
N ILE A 393 -11.39 18.93 -24.26
CA ILE A 393 -11.83 19.03 -22.87
C ILE A 393 -12.00 20.49 -22.48
N PHE A 394 -13.23 20.85 -22.15
CA PHE A 394 -13.58 22.20 -21.72
C PHE A 394 -14.69 22.17 -20.68
N LEU A 395 -14.62 23.06 -19.71
CA LEU A 395 -15.67 23.25 -18.70
C LEU A 395 -15.72 24.72 -18.30
N ASP A 396 -16.93 25.27 -18.33
CA ASP A 396 -17.24 26.63 -17.89
C ASP A 396 -16.77 26.84 -16.44
N VAL A 397 -16.14 28.00 -16.17
CA VAL A 397 -15.51 28.32 -14.88
C VAL A 397 -16.44 28.08 -13.66
N PRO A 398 -17.74 28.47 -13.69
CA PRO A 398 -18.65 28.24 -12.57
C PRO A 398 -18.92 26.76 -12.25
N HIS A 399 -18.61 25.86 -13.19
CA HIS A 399 -18.88 24.41 -13.08
C HIS A 399 -17.63 23.60 -12.72
N ARG A 400 -16.45 24.24 -12.63
CA ARG A 400 -15.18 23.59 -12.26
C ARG A 400 -15.16 23.17 -10.79
N LYS A 401 -14.27 22.24 -10.45
CA LYS A 401 -14.07 21.67 -9.09
C LYS A 401 -15.33 21.01 -8.48
N LYS A 402 -16.28 20.60 -9.31
CA LYS A 402 -17.53 19.90 -8.91
C LYS A 402 -17.60 18.45 -9.41
N GLY A 403 -16.47 17.86 -9.81
CA GLY A 403 -16.36 16.46 -10.27
C GLY A 403 -17.00 16.13 -11.64
N GLN A 404 -17.68 17.08 -12.29
CA GLN A 404 -18.47 16.80 -13.50
C GLN A 404 -17.64 16.37 -14.71
N MET A 405 -16.42 16.89 -14.87
CA MET A 405 -15.53 16.50 -15.97
C MET A 405 -15.03 15.05 -15.79
N THR A 406 -14.69 14.66 -14.56
CA THR A 406 -14.29 13.28 -14.24
C THR A 406 -15.41 12.31 -14.60
N ARG A 407 -16.65 12.61 -14.17
CA ARG A 407 -17.84 11.81 -14.52
C ARG A 407 -18.04 11.70 -16.03
N LEU A 408 -17.85 12.80 -16.79
CA LEU A 408 -17.96 12.77 -18.24
C LEU A 408 -16.90 11.86 -18.89
N ILE A 409 -15.66 11.95 -18.41
CA ILE A 409 -14.57 11.16 -18.97
C ILE A 409 -14.74 9.68 -18.62
N ASP A 410 -15.20 9.36 -17.41
CA ASP A 410 -15.53 7.98 -17.02
C ASP A 410 -16.62 7.36 -17.91
N ASP A 411 -17.59 8.14 -18.38
CA ASP A 411 -18.60 7.67 -19.35
C ASP A 411 -18.05 7.58 -20.80
N LEU A 412 -17.02 8.36 -21.13
CA LEU A 412 -16.38 8.35 -22.45
C LEU A 412 -15.42 7.17 -22.62
N LEU A 413 -14.59 6.91 -21.62
CA LEU A 413 -13.49 5.93 -21.69
C LEU A 413 -13.93 4.52 -22.11
N PRO A 414 -15.05 3.95 -21.65
CA PRO A 414 -15.52 2.64 -22.10
C PRO A 414 -15.72 2.52 -23.60
N ALA A 415 -15.96 3.64 -24.31
CA ALA A 415 -16.10 3.62 -25.76
C ALA A 415 -14.78 3.29 -26.50
N ALA A 416 -13.63 3.50 -25.84
CA ALA A 416 -12.33 3.08 -26.35
C ALA A 416 -12.10 1.56 -26.28
N LYS A 417 -12.92 0.82 -25.51
CA LYS A 417 -12.77 -0.63 -25.29
C LYS A 417 -11.34 -0.97 -24.84
N ASP A 418 -10.72 -1.97 -25.48
CA ASP A 418 -9.37 -2.46 -25.21
C ASP A 418 -8.28 -1.72 -26.00
N TYR A 419 -8.54 -0.49 -26.43
CA TYR A 419 -7.52 0.33 -27.09
C TYR A 419 -6.88 1.30 -26.11
N ALA A 420 -5.56 1.41 -26.18
CA ALA A 420 -4.82 2.41 -25.44
C ALA A 420 -5.14 3.82 -25.95
N LEU A 421 -5.01 4.81 -25.07
CA LEU A 421 -5.38 6.20 -25.31
C LEU A 421 -4.18 7.10 -25.11
N PHE A 422 -4.12 8.20 -25.84
CA PHE A 422 -3.19 9.28 -25.54
C PHE A 422 -3.93 10.60 -25.36
N ALA A 423 -3.25 11.58 -24.78
CA ALA A 423 -3.71 12.95 -24.68
C ALA A 423 -2.50 13.88 -24.79
N THR A 424 -2.74 15.13 -25.18
CA THR A 424 -1.72 16.17 -25.17
C THR A 424 -2.19 17.32 -24.29
N ALA A 425 -1.28 17.88 -23.50
CA ALA A 425 -1.58 19.02 -22.64
C ALA A 425 -0.40 19.99 -22.63
N ARG A 426 -0.70 21.29 -22.59
CA ARG A 426 0.31 22.33 -22.37
C ARG A 426 0.91 22.20 -20.98
N THR A 427 2.21 22.44 -20.85
CA THR A 427 2.92 22.32 -19.57
C THR A 427 2.47 23.39 -18.58
N SER A 428 2.08 24.56 -19.09
CA SER A 428 1.44 25.64 -18.33
C SER A 428 0.03 25.32 -17.80
N ASN A 429 -0.64 24.29 -18.33
CA ASN A 429 -2.01 23.93 -17.94
C ASN A 429 -2.01 22.88 -16.82
N GLU A 430 -1.64 23.31 -15.62
CA GLU A 430 -1.51 22.45 -14.44
C GLU A 430 -2.79 21.66 -14.12
N ILE A 431 -3.96 22.30 -14.26
CA ILE A 431 -5.27 21.67 -14.01
C ILE A 431 -5.49 20.46 -14.94
N MET A 432 -5.17 20.61 -16.22
CA MET A 432 -5.30 19.52 -17.19
C MET A 432 -4.33 18.37 -16.88
N ARG A 433 -3.09 18.68 -16.50
CA ARG A 433 -2.07 17.67 -16.17
C ARG A 433 -2.44 16.88 -14.91
N GLU A 434 -2.93 17.57 -13.88
CA GLU A 434 -3.40 16.94 -12.65
C GLU A 434 -4.58 16.00 -12.93
N MET A 435 -5.57 16.48 -13.71
CA MET A 435 -6.73 15.68 -14.09
C MET A 435 -6.34 14.44 -14.91
N LEU A 436 -5.44 14.57 -15.90
CA LEU A 436 -4.94 13.42 -16.67
C LEU A 436 -4.24 12.38 -15.76
N THR A 437 -3.47 12.84 -14.78
CA THR A 437 -2.82 11.98 -13.79
C THR A 437 -3.84 11.22 -12.93
N GLN A 438 -4.87 11.92 -12.42
CA GLN A 438 -5.97 11.30 -11.68
C GLN A 438 -6.72 10.24 -12.51
N LEU A 439 -6.83 10.46 -13.83
CA LEU A 439 -7.43 9.54 -14.79
C LEU A 439 -6.47 8.43 -15.28
N ARG A 440 -5.33 8.24 -14.59
CA ARG A 440 -4.32 7.22 -14.89
C ARG A 440 -3.67 7.36 -16.27
N PHE A 441 -3.56 8.57 -16.78
CA PHE A 441 -2.62 8.86 -17.85
C PHE A 441 -1.27 9.21 -17.24
N PHE A 442 -0.20 8.77 -17.90
CA PHE A 442 1.17 9.01 -17.48
C PHE A 442 1.90 9.79 -18.56
N GLU A 443 2.72 10.74 -18.15
CA GLU A 443 3.58 11.48 -19.07
C GLU A 443 4.58 10.52 -19.74
N ASN A 444 4.78 10.66 -21.04
CA ASN A 444 5.67 9.78 -21.80
C ASN A 444 6.49 10.56 -22.83
N GLY A 445 7.82 10.44 -22.73
CA GLY A 445 8.76 11.13 -23.59
C GLY A 445 9.23 12.46 -22.98
N THR A 446 9.55 13.43 -23.84
CA THR A 446 10.00 14.78 -23.48
C THR A 446 9.03 15.82 -24.00
N GLU A 447 8.82 16.88 -23.23
CA GLU A 447 8.06 18.05 -23.66
C GLU A 447 8.62 18.65 -24.98
N TYR A 448 7.75 19.21 -25.80
CA TYR A 448 8.11 19.80 -27.09
C TYR A 448 7.38 21.12 -27.35
N GLU A 449 7.94 22.00 -28.16
CA GLU A 449 7.36 23.31 -28.46
C GLU A 449 5.97 23.21 -29.11
N SER A 450 5.02 24.00 -28.58
CA SER A 450 3.68 24.11 -29.14
C SER A 450 3.69 24.86 -30.48
N GLU A 451 3.05 24.28 -31.49
CA GLU A 451 2.89 24.96 -32.80
C GLU A 451 1.89 26.11 -32.74
N GLN A 452 0.92 26.05 -31.81
CA GLN A 452 -0.09 27.08 -31.63
C GLN A 452 0.37 28.20 -30.69
N ASN A 453 1.22 27.88 -29.71
CA ASN A 453 1.71 28.83 -28.71
C ASN A 453 3.24 28.70 -28.56
N PRO A 454 4.05 29.38 -29.39
CA PRO A 454 5.51 29.20 -29.42
C PRO A 454 6.25 29.49 -28.11
N LYS A 455 5.58 30.10 -27.11
CA LYS A 455 6.12 30.36 -25.77
C LYS A 455 5.83 29.24 -24.76
N ASP A 456 5.15 28.18 -25.18
CA ASP A 456 4.68 27.11 -24.31
C ASP A 456 5.12 25.73 -24.83
N ALA A 457 5.26 24.78 -23.92
CA ALA A 457 5.60 23.40 -24.25
C ALA A 457 4.37 22.50 -24.11
N VAL A 458 4.39 21.37 -24.81
CA VAL A 458 3.34 20.36 -24.80
C VAL A 458 3.95 19.05 -24.34
N ALA A 459 3.26 18.38 -23.43
CA ALA A 459 3.60 17.05 -22.95
C ALA A 459 2.63 16.00 -23.54
N LEU A 460 3.18 14.82 -23.84
CA LEU A 460 2.41 13.65 -24.25
C LEU A 460 2.05 12.82 -23.02
N PHE A 461 0.77 12.50 -22.90
CA PHE A 461 0.23 11.62 -21.87
C PHE A 461 -0.32 10.35 -22.52
N VAL A 462 -0.03 9.19 -21.93
CA VAL A 462 -0.49 7.89 -22.41
C VAL A 462 -1.20 7.11 -21.32
N ARG A 463 -2.24 6.38 -21.71
CA ARG A 463 -2.95 5.44 -20.85
C ARG A 463 -3.00 4.09 -21.54
N ALA A 464 -2.38 3.10 -20.92
CA ALA A 464 -2.44 1.72 -21.37
C ALA A 464 -3.85 1.13 -21.22
N THR A 465 -4.10 0.02 -21.88
CA THR A 465 -5.34 -0.74 -21.72
C THR A 465 -5.51 -1.14 -20.25
N PRO A 466 -6.73 -1.10 -19.69
CA PRO A 466 -6.98 -1.73 -18.40
C PRO A 466 -6.58 -3.21 -18.49
N GLU A 467 -5.64 -3.66 -17.66
CA GLU A 467 -5.44 -5.10 -17.47
C GLU A 467 -6.74 -5.64 -16.90
N THR A 468 -7.42 -6.53 -17.64
CA THR A 468 -8.64 -7.22 -17.22
C THR A 468 -8.37 -8.20 -16.10
#